data_AF-A0A7U2NHM1-F1
#
_entry.id   AF-A0A7U2NHM1-F1
#
_cell.length_a   1.000
_cell.length_b   1.000
_cell.length_c   1.000
_cell.angle_alpha   90.00
_cell.angle_beta   90.00
_cell.angle_gamma   90.00
#
_symmetry.space_group_name_H-M   'P 1'
#
loop_
_entity.id
_entity.type
_entity.pdbx_description
1 polymer ?
#
loop_
_entity_poly.entity_id
_entity_poly.type
_entity_poly.pdbx_seq_one_letter_code
_entity_poly.pdbx_strand_id
1 'polypeptide(L)' 'MKIPIIYDDVFYVNNGIIRVTKDNKNGVLDTLNNIVLPTKFDNISLNNNLIIAQIKGTKDLYNFQ' A
#
# COMPACT_ATOMS: atom_id res chain seq x y z
N MET A 1 8.39 15.44 2.58
CA MET A 1 8.19 13.98 2.58
C MET A 1 9.24 13.35 1.69
N LYS A 2 9.94 12.31 2.15
CA LYS A 2 10.94 11.57 1.38
C LYS A 2 10.62 10.09 1.50
N ILE A 3 10.17 9.48 0.41
CA ILE A 3 10.04 8.02 0.33
C ILE A 3 11.40 7.46 -0.10
N PRO A 4 11.92 6.41 0.56
CA PRO A 4 13.19 5.80 0.18
C PRO A 4 13.14 5.27 -1.27
N ILE A 5 14.25 5.39 -2.01
CA ILE A 5 14.40 4.88 -3.39
C ILE A 5 14.54 3.34 -3.47
N ILE A 6 14.02 2.63 -2.46
CA ILE A 6 14.07 1.17 -2.34
C ILE A 6 12.84 0.47 -2.94
N TYR A 7 11.87 1.27 -3.38
CA TYR A 7 10.64 0.82 -4.02
C TYR A 7 10.77 0.97 -5.52
N ASP A 8 10.26 -0.01 -6.23
CA ASP A 8 10.24 -0.05 -7.70
C ASP A 8 9.20 0.93 -8.26
N ASP A 9 8.09 1.11 -7.53
CA ASP A 9 7.02 2.06 -7.86
C ASP A 9 6.45 2.70 -6.58
N VAL A 10 6.08 3.97 -6.69
CA VAL A 10 5.49 4.77 -5.61
C VAL A 10 4.37 5.61 -6.20
N PHE A 11 3.15 5.41 -5.70
CA PHE A 11 1.96 6.08 -6.19
C PHE A 11 1.16 6.68 -5.04
N TYR A 12 0.99 7.99 -5.05
CA TYR A 12 0.09 8.68 -4.12
C TYR A 12 -1.35 8.44 -4.54
N VAL A 13 -2.18 7.94 -3.63
CA VAL A 13 -3.57 7.55 -3.93
C VAL A 13 -4.51 8.68 -3.54
N ASN A 14 -4.80 8.81 -2.24
CA ASN A 14 -5.56 9.88 -1.60
C ASN A 14 -5.43 9.74 -0.07
N ASN A 15 -6.02 10.66 0.69
CA ASN A 15 -6.15 10.57 2.16
C ASN A 15 -4.86 10.25 2.92
N GLY A 16 -3.72 10.79 2.46
CA GLY A 16 -2.44 10.57 3.11
C GLY A 16 -1.87 9.15 2.95
N ILE A 17 -2.40 8.38 2.00
CA ILE A 17 -1.96 7.02 1.70
C ILE A 17 -1.16 6.95 0.39
N ILE A 18 -0.08 6.19 0.44
CA ILE A 18 0.84 5.94 -0.65
C ILE A 18 0.92 4.43 -0.89
N ARG A 19 0.58 3.99 -2.10
CA ARG A 19 0.85 2.61 -2.53
C ARG A 19 2.31 2.52 -2.96
N VAL A 20 3.02 1.52 -2.48
CA VAL A 20 4.39 1.23 -2.88
C VAL A 20 4.52 -0.18 -3.40
N THR A 21 5.40 -0.37 -4.39
CA THR A 21 5.72 -1.68 -4.94
C THR A 21 7.19 -1.98 -4.71
N LYS A 22 7.49 -3.20 -4.26
CA LYS A 22 8.85 -3.73 -4.16
C LYS A 22 8.83 -5.21 -4.49
N ASP A 23 9.72 -5.67 -5.35
CA ASP A 23 9.87 -7.08 -5.74
C ASP A 23 8.54 -7.67 -6.25
N ASN A 24 7.80 -6.90 -7.06
CA ASN A 24 6.44 -7.22 -7.56
C ASN A 24 5.37 -7.42 -6.48
N LYS A 25 5.62 -6.98 -5.24
CA LYS A 25 4.64 -6.98 -4.15
C LYS A 25 4.25 -5.56 -3.76
N ASN A 26 2.97 -5.39 -3.48
CA ASN A 26 2.36 -4.14 -3.07
C ASN A 26 2.33 -4.02 -1.55
N GLY A 27 2.52 -2.79 -1.07
CA GLY A 27 2.36 -2.36 0.31
C GLY A 27 1.76 -0.95 0.36
N VAL A 28 1.54 -0.46 1.57
CA VAL A 28 0.92 0.84 1.84
C VAL A 28 1.72 1.56 2.91
N LEU A 29 2.06 2.81 2.62
CA LEU A 29 2.66 3.74 3.56
C LEU A 29 1.73 4.92 3.81
N ASP A 30 1.89 5.59 4.94
CA ASP A 30 1.36 6.94 5.12
C ASP A 30 2.34 8.01 4.58
N THR A 31 1.94 9.27 4.60
CA THR A 31 2.78 10.41 4.19
C THR A 31 3.97 10.69 5.13
N LEU A 32 4.01 10.05 6.29
CA LEU A 32 5.12 10.09 7.25
C LEU A 32 6.07 8.90 7.05
N ASN A 33 5.86 8.08 6.00
CA ASN A 33 6.65 6.89 5.69
C ASN A 33 6.51 5.77 6.74
N ASN A 34 5.43 5.75 7.51
CA ASN A 34 5.07 4.62 8.37
C ASN A 34 4.43 3.52 7.52
N ILE A 35 4.72 2.27 7.87
CA ILE A 35 4.15 1.10 7.19
C ILE A 35 2.72 0.89 7.69
N VAL A 36 1.73 1.13 6.82
CA VAL A 36 0.32 0.78 7.05
C VAL A 36 0.10 -0.69 6.67
N LEU A 37 0.63 -1.11 5.52
CA LEU A 37 0.69 -2.51 5.09
C LEU A 37 2.07 -2.83 4.50
N PRO A 38 2.70 -3.96 4.89
CA PRO A 38 3.99 -4.34 4.34
C PRO A 38 3.89 -4.74 2.86
N THR A 39 4.99 -4.62 2.11
CA THR A 39 5.10 -5.04 0.71
C THR A 39 5.10 -6.56 0.55
N LYS A 40 3.94 -7.20 0.74
CA LYS A 40 3.76 -8.66 0.63
C LYS A 40 2.54 -9.10 -0.16
N PHE A 41 1.73 -8.14 -0.63
CA PHE A 41 0.46 -8.41 -1.29
C PHE A 41 0.64 -8.45 -2.80
N ASP A 42 -0.08 -9.33 -3.47
CA ASP A 42 -0.05 -9.42 -4.93
C ASP A 42 -0.73 -8.20 -5.55
N ASN A 43 -1.83 -7.76 -4.95
CA ASN A 43 -2.57 -6.58 -5.38
C ASN A 43 -3.14 -5.82 -4.18
N ILE A 44 -3.26 -4.51 -4.32
CA ILE A 44 -3.90 -3.64 -3.35
C ILE A 44 -4.80 -2.67 -4.10
N SER A 45 -6.08 -2.65 -3.74
CA SER A 45 -7.05 -1.65 -4.23
C SER A 45 -7.57 -0.84 -3.07
N LEU A 46 -7.66 0.48 -3.25
CA LEU A 46 -8.15 1.40 -2.22
C LEU A 46 -9.47 2.02 -2.66
N ASN A 47 -10.39 2.15 -1.71
CA ASN A 47 -11.66 2.86 -1.90
C ASN A 47 -11.99 3.62 -0.61
N ASN A 48 -11.91 4.96 -0.67
CA ASN A 48 -12.06 5.83 0.49
C ASN A 48 -11.14 5.37 1.64
N ASN A 49 -11.73 4.91 2.75
CA ASN A 49 -11.01 4.47 3.95
C ASN A 49 -10.81 2.95 4.01
N LEU A 50 -11.05 2.25 2.90
CA LEU A 50 -10.92 0.80 2.80
C LEU A 50 -9.73 0.43 1.91
N ILE A 51 -8.92 -0.47 2.42
CA ILE A 51 -7.87 -1.15 1.66
C ILE A 51 -8.29 -2.60 1.50
N ILE A 52 -8.40 -3.05 0.26
CA ILE A 52 -8.55 -4.47 -0.07
C ILE A 52 -7.19 -4.96 -0.52
N ALA A 53 -6.62 -5.90 0.22
CA ALA A 53 -5.32 -6.49 -0.08
C ALA A 53 -5.51 -7.95 -0.50
N GLN A 54 -4.76 -8.38 -1.52
CA GLN A 54 -4.90 -9.71 -2.09
C GLN A 54 -3.61 -10.52 -1.98
N ILE A 55 -3.72 -11.79 -1.58
CA ILE A 55 -2.63 -12.77 -1.59
C ILE A 55 -3.16 -14.06 -2.22
N LYS A 56 -2.54 -14.48 -3.34
CA LYS A 56 -2.80 -15.73 -4.07
C LYS A 56 -4.29 -16.00 -4.32
N GLY A 57 -5.05 -14.96 -4.66
CA GLY A 57 -6.48 -15.06 -4.91
C GLY A 57 -7.37 -14.71 -3.72
N THR A 58 -6.88 -14.85 -2.49
CA THR A 58 -7.62 -14.49 -1.27
C THR A 58 -7.54 -12.99 -1.02
N LYS A 59 -8.67 -12.37 -0.63
CA LYS A 59 -8.79 -10.94 -0.33
C LYS A 59 -9.08 -10.71 1.14
N ASP A 60 -8.34 -9.80 1.75
CA ASP A 60 -8.57 -9.28 3.09
C ASP A 60 -8.97 -7.79 3.00
N LEU A 61 -9.82 -7.35 3.92
CA LEU A 61 -10.29 -5.97 4.02
C LEU A 61 -9.71 -5.31 5.27
N TYR A 62 -9.09 -4.15 5.09
CA TYR A 62 -8.55 -3.30 6.15
C TYR A 62 -9.24 -1.94 6.12
N ASN A 63 -9.61 -1.42 7.29
CA ASN A 63 -10.03 -0.04 7.45
C ASN A 63 -8.83 0.77 7.94
N PHE A 64 -8.64 1.97 7.39
CA PHE A 64 -7.64 2.92 7.85
C PHE A 64 -8.33 4.24 8.21
N GLN A 65 -8.04 4.75 9.41
CA GLN A 65 -8.56 6.01 9.94
C GLN A 65 -7.51 7.11 9.82
#